data_AF-A0A6G0VWV1-F1
#
_entry.id   AF-A0A6G0VWV1-F1
#
_cell.length_a   1.000
_cell.length_b   1.000
_cell.length_c   1.000
_cell.angle_alpha   90.00
_cell.angle_beta   90.00
_cell.angle_gamma   90.00
#
_symmetry.space_group_name_H-M   'P 1'
#
loop_
_entity.id
_entity.type
_entity.pdbx_description
1 polymer ?
#
loop_
_entity_poly.entity_id
_entity_poly.type
_entity_poly.pdbx_seq_one_letter_code
_entity_poly.pdbx_strand_id
1 'polypeptide(L)'
;MAHKLALEAVDRTMKDLRGDSRRFGGAMILLSGDFCQTLPVIPKSTAADEKLKFTTNMRVVLQNAPSAAEFSRQLMALGNNQIPIDFLTGLISFPANFCEFTSSKEEFIIKVFPSIEEDNNKMIQT
;
A
#
# COMPACT_ATOMS: atom_id res chain seq x y z
N MET A 1 6.04 6.25 2.69
CA MET A 1 6.60 6.44 4.05
C MET A 1 7.75 7.45 3.96
N ALA A 2 7.52 8.70 4.36
CA ALA A 2 8.55 9.74 4.45
C ALA A 2 8.20 10.64 5.64
N HIS A 3 9.14 10.86 6.55
CA HIS A 3 8.90 11.67 7.74
C HIS A 3 8.88 13.16 7.40
N LYS A 4 8.00 13.94 8.04
CA LYS A 4 7.89 15.39 7.82
C LYS A 4 9.24 16.11 7.94
N LEU A 5 10.02 15.78 8.97
CA LEU A 5 11.34 16.39 9.19
C LEU A 5 12.35 16.06 8.08
N ALA A 6 12.24 14.89 7.45
CA ALA A 6 13.11 14.55 6.33
C ALA A 6 12.80 15.42 5.11
N LEU A 7 11.52 15.68 4.84
CA LEU A 7 11.11 16.56 3.74
C LEU A 7 11.52 18.02 4.00
N GLU A 8 11.42 18.48 5.25
CA GLU A 8 11.89 19.81 5.66
C GLU A 8 13.42 19.95 5.56
N ALA A 9 14.18 18.91 5.93
CA ALA A 9 15.62 18.89 5.76
C ALA A 9 16.00 19.02 4.28
N VAL A 10 15.33 18.28 3.39
CA VAL A 10 15.55 18.39 1.93
C VAL A 10 15.23 19.79 1.42
N ASP A 11 14.12 20.40 1.83
CA ASP A 11 13.78 21.79 1.45
C ASP A 11 14.87 22.78 1.86
N ARG A 12 15.35 22.69 3.10
CA ARG A 12 16.44 23.54 3.62
C ARG A 12 17.74 23.35 2.84
N THR A 13 18.17 22.10 2.67
CA THR A 13 19.40 21.78 1.94
C THR A 13 19.35 22.29 0.50
N MET A 14 18.20 22.18 -0.18
CA MET A 14 18.04 22.66 -1.55
C MET A 14 18.06 24.19 -1.66
N LYS A 15 17.51 24.90 -0.66
CA LYS A 15 17.60 26.37 -0.59
C LYS A 15 19.05 26.82 -0.41
N ASP A 16 19.77 26.17 0.50
CA ASP A 16 21.17 26.47 0.79
C ASP A 16 22.07 26.20 -0.44
N LEU A 17 21.90 25.06 -1.09
CA LEU A 17 22.69 24.67 -2.27
C LEU A 17 22.44 25.57 -3.49
N ARG A 18 21.21 26.08 -3.65
CA ARG A 18 20.83 26.87 -4.83
C ARG A 18 20.89 28.38 -4.61
N GLY A 19 21.09 28.82 -3.37
CA GLY A 19 21.02 30.24 -3.01
C GLY A 19 19.67 30.88 -3.31
N ASP A 20 18.59 30.09 -3.29
CA ASP A 20 17.23 30.52 -3.63
C ASP A 20 16.30 30.20 -2.47
N SER A 21 15.57 31.20 -1.97
CA SER A 21 14.69 31.07 -0.81
C SER A 21 13.32 30.46 -1.12
N ARG A 22 12.99 30.26 -2.40
CA ARG A 22 11.77 29.54 -2.83
C ARG A 22 11.79 28.09 -2.33
N ARG A 23 10.62 27.45 -2.25
CA ARG A 23 10.53 26.04 -1.83
C ARG A 23 11.44 25.16 -2.70
N PHE A 24 12.19 24.26 -2.05
CA PHE A 24 13.21 23.40 -2.64
C PHE A 24 14.22 24.16 -3.52
N GLY A 25 14.57 25.39 -3.13
CA GLY A 25 15.44 26.27 -3.91
C GLY A 25 14.89 26.61 -5.29
N GLY A 26 13.57 26.55 -5.49
CA GLY A 26 12.91 26.74 -6.79
C GLY A 26 12.95 25.52 -7.70
N ALA A 27 13.17 24.32 -7.16
CA ALA A 27 13.21 23.08 -7.93
C ALA A 27 11.78 22.53 -8.13
N MET A 28 11.52 21.97 -9.31
CA MET A 28 10.32 21.17 -9.51
C MET A 28 10.51 19.83 -8.80
N ILE A 29 9.64 19.53 -7.84
CA ILE A 29 9.68 18.28 -7.07
C ILE A 29 8.45 17.44 -7.41
N LEU A 30 8.67 16.20 -7.81
CA LEU A 30 7.64 15.19 -7.97
C LEU A 30 7.75 14.18 -6.82
N LEU A 31 6.75 14.16 -5.94
CA LEU A 31 6.62 13.16 -4.89
C LEU A 31 5.64 12.08 -5.36
N SER A 32 6.10 10.84 -5.44
CA SER A 32 5.26 9.68 -5.79
C SER A 32 5.34 8.63 -4.70
N GLY A 33 4.24 7.94 -4.46
CA GLY A 33 4.15 6.88 -3.47
C GLY A 33 2.73 6.41 -3.24
N ASP A 34 2.59 5.25 -2.61
CA ASP A 34 1.31 4.73 -2.17
C ASP A 34 1.03 5.19 -0.73
N PHE A 35 0.22 6.25 -0.60
CA PHE A 35 -0.18 6.80 0.69
C PHE A 35 -1.21 5.94 1.43
N CYS A 36 -1.81 4.94 0.76
CA CYS A 36 -2.77 4.00 1.32
C CYS A 36 -2.11 2.68 1.77
N GLN A 37 -0.83 2.46 1.44
CA GLN A 37 -0.07 1.27 1.86
C GLN A 37 0.14 1.20 3.38
N THR A 38 0.10 2.35 4.06
CA THR A 38 0.07 2.43 5.52
C THR A 38 -1.34 2.88 5.91
N LEU A 39 -2.12 2.03 6.60
CA LEU A 39 -3.44 2.42 7.13
C LEU A 39 -3.33 3.80 7.79
N PRO A 40 -4.00 4.85 7.27
CA PRO A 40 -3.76 6.19 7.73
C PRO A 40 -4.50 6.40 9.06
N VAL A 41 -3.81 6.23 10.18
CA VAL A 41 -4.18 6.89 11.43
C VAL A 41 -3.23 8.07 11.63
N ILE A 42 -3.40 9.11 10.80
CA ILE A 42 -2.92 10.45 11.17
C ILE A 42 -4.14 11.37 11.23
N PRO A 43 -4.75 11.54 12.42
CA PRO A 43 -5.78 12.55 12.61
C PRO A 43 -5.19 13.94 12.29
N LYS A 44 -5.92 14.77 11.54
CA LYS A 44 -5.65 16.20 11.29
C LYS A 44 -4.65 16.57 10.17
N SER A 45 -4.49 15.77 9.11
CA SER A 45 -3.73 16.23 7.94
C SER A 45 -4.53 17.22 7.09
N THR A 46 -3.99 18.41 6.85
CA THR A 46 -4.56 19.43 5.96
C THR A 46 -4.44 18.98 4.50
N ALA A 47 -5.48 19.21 3.70
CA ALA A 47 -5.47 18.90 2.27
C ALA A 47 -4.32 19.63 1.56
N ALA A 48 -3.52 18.90 0.78
CA ALA A 48 -2.56 19.50 -0.15
C ALA A 48 -3.27 19.69 -1.49
N ASP A 49 -3.17 20.90 -2.03
CA ASP A 49 -3.72 21.27 -3.33
C ASP A 49 -3.00 20.47 -4.44
N GLU A 50 -3.81 19.85 -5.31
CA GLU A 50 -3.41 19.08 -6.50
C GLU A 50 -2.66 17.75 -6.24
N LYS A 51 -3.43 16.73 -5.82
CA LYS A 51 -2.99 15.33 -5.85
C LYS A 51 -3.51 14.62 -7.11
N LEU A 52 -2.60 14.19 -7.98
CA LEU A 52 -2.93 13.20 -9.01
C LEU A 52 -3.08 11.83 -8.33
N LYS A 53 -4.29 11.27 -8.37
CA LYS A 53 -4.59 9.96 -7.82
C LYS A 53 -4.69 8.94 -8.95
N PHE A 54 -3.76 7.99 -9.00
CA PHE A 54 -3.90 6.83 -9.86
C PHE A 54 -4.96 5.89 -9.26
N THR A 55 -5.98 5.54 -10.04
CA THR A 55 -7.11 4.71 -9.60
C THR A 55 -7.06 3.28 -10.12
N THR A 56 -6.14 3.00 -11.05
CA THR A 56 -6.07 1.71 -11.76
C THR A 56 -4.85 0.93 -11.30
N ASN A 57 -5.06 -0.30 -10.83
CA ASN A 57 -3.98 -1.22 -10.53
C ASN A 57 -3.47 -1.86 -11.83
N MET A 58 -2.40 -1.28 -12.39
CA MET A 58 -1.83 -1.75 -13.65
C MET A 58 -1.31 -3.19 -13.59
N ARG A 59 -0.97 -3.74 -12.41
CA ARG A 59 -0.52 -5.15 -12.31
C ARG A 59 -1.63 -6.11 -12.70
N VAL A 60 -2.86 -5.81 -12.31
CA VAL A 60 -4.04 -6.59 -12.71
C VAL A 60 -4.31 -6.45 -14.21
N VAL A 61 -4.26 -5.21 -14.72
CA VAL A 61 -4.51 -4.93 -16.14
C VAL A 61 -3.54 -5.70 -17.04
N LEU A 62 -2.28 -5.84 -16.61
CA LEU A 62 -1.26 -6.57 -17.36
C LEU A 62 -1.39 -8.10 -17.24
N GLN A 63 -2.01 -8.62 -16.16
CA GLN A 63 -2.14 -10.05 -15.91
C GLN A 63 -3.45 -10.65 -16.46
N ASN A 64 -4.44 -9.83 -16.86
CA ASN A 64 -5.73 -10.26 -17.43
C ASN A 64 -6.47 -11.36 -16.63
N ALA A 65 -6.26 -11.42 -15.32
CA ALA A 65 -6.91 -12.39 -14.44
C ALA A 65 -8.20 -11.78 -13.84
N PRO A 66 -9.40 -12.32 -14.13
CA PRO A 66 -10.67 -11.78 -13.61
C PRO A 66 -10.74 -11.78 -12.08
N SER A 67 -10.18 -12.81 -11.42
CA SER A 67 -10.10 -12.90 -9.96
C SER A 67 -9.21 -11.81 -9.35
N ALA A 68 -8.09 -11.48 -10.00
CA ALA A 68 -7.20 -10.40 -9.56
C ALA A 68 -7.85 -9.02 -9.71
N ALA A 69 -8.71 -8.84 -10.73
CA ALA A 69 -9.45 -7.60 -10.93
C ALA A 69 -10.48 -7.35 -9.84
N GLU A 70 -11.25 -8.37 -9.48
CA GLU A 70 -12.20 -8.27 -8.38
C GLU A 70 -11.49 -8.03 -7.05
N PHE A 71 -10.42 -8.78 -6.76
CA PHE A 71 -9.61 -8.56 -5.56
C PHE A 71 -9.04 -7.13 -5.48
N SER A 72 -8.52 -6.61 -6.60
CA SER A 72 -8.02 -5.23 -6.64
C SER A 72 -9.12 -4.19 -6.43
N ARG A 73 -10.33 -4.42 -6.96
CA ARG A 73 -11.47 -3.53 -6.72
C ARG A 73 -11.82 -3.49 -5.23
N GLN A 74 -11.85 -4.65 -4.58
CA GLN A 74 -12.15 -4.76 -3.16
C GLN A 74 -11.05 -4.12 -2.28
N LEU A 75 -9.76 -4.32 -2.61
CA LEU A 75 -8.65 -3.63 -1.95
C LEU A 75 -8.72 -2.11 -2.09
N MET A 76 -9.10 -1.60 -3.27
CA MET A 76 -9.28 -0.18 -3.48
C MET A 76 -10.45 0.38 -2.66
N ALA A 77 -11.56 -0.36 -2.53
CA ALA A 77 -12.67 0.03 -1.67
C ALA A 77 -12.25 0.11 -0.19
N LEU A 78 -11.44 -0.85 0.27
CA LEU A 78 -10.85 -0.84 1.61
C LEU A 78 -9.95 0.39 1.82
N GLY A 79 -8.97 0.64 0.94
CA GLY A 79 -8.04 1.76 1.06
C GLY A 79 -8.68 3.15 0.94
N ASN A 80 -9.87 3.23 0.32
CA ASN A 80 -10.65 4.46 0.18
C ASN A 80 -11.70 4.64 1.29
N ASN A 81 -11.76 3.77 2.30
CA ASN A 81 -12.77 3.79 3.36
C ASN A 81 -14.21 3.71 2.82
N GLN A 82 -14.44 2.92 1.76
CA GLN A 82 -15.76 2.72 1.16
C GLN A 82 -16.46 1.45 1.68
N ILE A 83 -15.79 0.67 2.52
CA ILE A 83 -16.40 -0.49 3.19
C ILE A 83 -17.17 0.02 4.42
N PRO A 84 -18.47 -0.31 4.54
CA PRO A 84 -19.27 0.07 5.70
C PRO A 84 -18.67 -0.45 7.01
N ILE A 85 -18.69 0.41 8.03
CA ILE A 85 -18.31 0.05 9.39
C ILE A 85 -19.59 -0.25 10.15
N ASP A 86 -19.63 -1.38 10.85
CA ASP A 86 -20.68 -1.66 11.82
C ASP A 86 -20.53 -0.72 13.02
N PHE A 87 -21.53 0.12 13.26
CA PHE A 87 -21.51 1.11 14.34
C PHE A 87 -21.51 0.50 15.74
N LEU A 88 -21.98 -0.73 15.92
CA LEU A 88 -22.03 -1.40 17.22
C LEU A 88 -20.68 -1.99 17.59
N THR A 89 -19.99 -2.58 16.63
CA THR A 89 -18.71 -3.29 16.85
C THR A 89 -17.48 -2.44 16.50
N GLY A 90 -17.65 -1.41 15.68
CA GLY A 90 -16.55 -0.62 15.12
C GLY A 90 -15.72 -1.38 14.09
N LEU A 91 -16.22 -2.52 13.58
CA LEU A 91 -15.49 -3.41 12.68
C LEU A 91 -16.01 -3.28 11.24
N ILE A 92 -15.13 -3.57 10.28
CA ILE A 92 -15.49 -3.79 8.88
C ILE A 92 -15.72 -5.28 8.63
N SER A 93 -16.64 -5.60 7.72
CA SER A 93 -16.85 -6.97 7.24
C SER A 93 -16.31 -7.13 5.83
N PHE A 94 -15.51 -8.16 5.61
CA PHE A 94 -14.99 -8.48 4.28
C PHE A 94 -16.00 -9.34 3.48
N PRO A 95 -16.10 -9.15 2.16
CA PRO A 95 -16.79 -10.09 1.28
C PRO A 95 -16.24 -11.51 1.44
N ALA A 96 -17.09 -12.53 1.32
CA ALA A 96 -16.69 -13.93 1.47
C ALA A 96 -15.60 -14.38 0.46
N ASN A 97 -15.50 -13.70 -0.69
CA ASN A 97 -14.49 -13.96 -1.72
C ASN A 97 -13.23 -13.08 -1.59
N PHE A 98 -13.10 -12.29 -0.51
CA PHE A 98 -11.98 -11.36 -0.33
C PHE A 98 -10.70 -12.08 0.12
N CYS A 99 -10.84 -13.02 1.05
CA CYS A 99 -9.74 -13.81 1.59
C CYS A 99 -10.19 -15.23 1.89
N GLU A 100 -9.24 -16.15 1.85
CA GLU A 100 -9.45 -17.50 2.32
C GLU A 100 -8.94 -17.60 3.76
N PHE A 101 -9.83 -17.95 4.68
CA PHE A 101 -9.47 -18.15 6.07
C PHE A 101 -8.91 -19.56 6.25
N THR A 102 -7.78 -19.66 6.94
CA THR A 102 -7.18 -20.92 7.37
C THR A 102 -7.34 -21.08 8.87
N SER A 103 -7.69 -22.29 9.31
CA SER A 103 -7.98 -22.57 10.73
C SER A 103 -6.72 -22.84 11.55
N SER A 104 -5.59 -23.13 10.90
CA SER A 104 -4.30 -23.32 11.57
C SER A 104 -3.14 -22.75 10.76
N LYS A 105 -2.00 -22.60 11.45
CA LYS A 105 -0.74 -22.20 10.84
C LYS A 105 -0.25 -23.25 9.83
N GLU A 106 -0.43 -24.53 10.13
CA GLU A 106 0.00 -25.64 9.28
C GLU A 106 -0.79 -25.66 7.97
N GLU A 107 -2.11 -25.46 8.04
CA GLU A 107 -2.97 -25.34 6.86
C GLU A 107 -2.54 -24.14 5.99
N PHE A 108 -2.26 -22.99 6.63
CA PHE A 108 -1.75 -21.80 5.95
C PHE A 108 -0.43 -22.06 5.23
N ILE A 109 0.54 -22.68 5.90
CA ILE A 109 1.85 -22.98 5.31
C ILE A 109 1.69 -23.90 4.09
N ILE A 110 0.89 -24.95 4.19
CA ILE A 110 0.65 -25.89 3.08
C ILE A 110 -0.04 -25.19 1.91
N LYS A 111 -1.04 -24.33 2.16
CA LYS A 111 -1.76 -23.62 1.09
C LYS A 111 -0.89 -22.59 0.38
N VAL A 112 -0.06 -21.84 1.12
CA VAL A 112 0.79 -20.78 0.56
C VAL A 112 2.07 -21.36 -0.06
N PHE A 113 2.60 -22.44 0.52
CA PHE A 113 3.83 -23.11 0.09
C PHE A 113 3.62 -24.63 -0.05
N PRO A 114 2.90 -25.08 -1.09
CA PRO A 114 2.53 -26.49 -1.25
C PRO A 114 3.73 -27.45 -1.32
N SER A 115 4.88 -26.98 -1.78
CA SER A 115 6.09 -27.79 -2.03
C SER A 115 7.27 -27.44 -1.09
N ILE A 116 7.01 -26.82 0.07
CA ILE A 116 8.11 -26.40 0.97
C ILE A 116 8.99 -27.57 1.43
N GLU A 117 8.43 -28.77 1.56
CA GLU A 117 9.18 -29.99 1.93
C GLU A 117 9.96 -30.58 0.74
N GLU A 118 9.44 -30.48 -0.48
CA GLU A 118 10.15 -30.93 -1.69
C GLU A 118 11.35 -30.04 -2.01
N ASP A 119 11.23 -28.73 -1.77
CA ASP A 119 12.31 -27.77 -2.00
C ASP A 119 13.42 -27.88 -0.94
N ASN A 120 13.07 -28.16 0.32
CA ASN A 120 14.05 -28.41 1.38
C ASN A 120 14.88 -29.68 1.16
N ASN A 121 14.27 -30.76 0.62
CA ASN A 121 15.00 -32.00 0.30
C ASN A 121 15.97 -31.86 -0.88
N LYS A 122 15.74 -30.91 -1.80
CA LYS A 122 16.68 -30.60 -2.89
C LYS A 122 17.92 -29.85 -2.41
N MET A 123 17.81 -29.01 -1.38
CA MET A 123 18.95 -28.25 -0.84
C MET A 123 19.93 -29.09 -0.01
N ILE A 124 19.52 -30.24 0.54
CA ILE A 124 20.38 -31.09 1.39
C ILE A 124 21.18 -32.12 0.54
N GLN A 125 20.87 -32.28 -0.74
CA GLN A 125 21.54 -33.23 -1.65
C GLN A 125 22.60 -32.59 -2.57
N THR A 126 23.06 -31.36 -2.30
CA THR A 126 24.17 -30.70 -3.02
C THR A 126 25.36 -30.51 -2.09
#